data_AF-A0A7J0GPC1-F1
#
_entry.id   AF-A0A7J0GPC1-F1
#
_cell.length_a   1.000
_cell.length_b   1.000
_cell.length_c   1.000
_cell.angle_alpha   90.00
_cell.angle_beta   90.00
_cell.angle_gamma   90.00
#
_symmetry.space_group_name_H-M   'P 1'
#
loop_
_entity.id
_entity.type
_entity.pdbx_description
1 polymer ?
#
loop_
_entity_poly.entity_id
_entity_poly.type
_entity_poly.pdbx_seq_one_letter_code
_entity_poly.pdbx_strand_id
1 'polypeptide(L)'
;MASLATAEACDSNVALLASGDLRCLQPIFQIYGQCRAFSGPIVTIKVFEDNVLVRELLETRGEGRVLVIDGGASMRCALVEEFGAVGSEYGVGWHRSQWLHSRYSDGILVSKTELSV
;
A
#
# COMPACT_ATOMS: atom_id res chain seq x y z
N MET A 1 0.23 -5.88 19.28
CA MET A 1 -0.51 -4.67 18.88
C MET A 1 -1.88 -5.09 18.38
N ALA A 2 -2.95 -4.36 18.74
CA ALA A 2 -4.31 -4.72 18.37
C ALA A 2 -4.45 -4.76 16.84
N SER A 3 -4.90 -5.89 16.29
CA SER A 3 -5.24 -5.95 14.87
C SER A 3 -6.49 -5.10 14.65
N LEU A 4 -6.36 -3.99 13.95
CA LEU A 4 -7.51 -3.23 13.49
C LEU A 4 -8.22 -4.07 12.41
N ALA A 5 -9.30 -4.74 12.80
CA ALA A 5 -10.15 -5.42 11.84
C ALA A 5 -10.93 -4.34 11.06
N THR A 6 -10.87 -4.40 9.72
CA THR A 6 -11.60 -3.45 8.88
C THR A 6 -13.11 -3.53 9.08
N ALA A 7 -13.63 -4.71 9.43
CA ALA A 7 -15.03 -4.90 9.80
C ALA A 7 -15.41 -4.06 11.04
N GLU A 8 -14.65 -4.17 12.13
CA GLU A 8 -14.87 -3.39 13.35
C GLU A 8 -14.78 -1.88 13.10
N ALA A 9 -13.82 -1.45 12.26
CA ALA A 9 -13.69 -0.05 11.88
C ALA A 9 -14.93 0.45 11.11
N CYS A 10 -15.51 -0.37 10.22
CA CYS A 10 -16.75 -0.03 9.53
C CYS A 10 -17.96 0.01 10.48
N ASP A 11 -18.09 -1.00 11.33
CA ASP A 11 -19.22 -1.14 12.26
C ASP A 11 -19.25 -0.02 13.31
N SER A 12 -18.08 0.41 13.79
CA SER A 12 -17.96 1.54 14.72
C SER A 12 -18.16 2.92 14.07
N ASN A 13 -18.15 3.02 12.74
CA ASN A 13 -18.14 4.31 12.01
C ASN A 13 -19.23 4.41 10.92
N VAL A 14 -20.41 3.84 11.18
CA VAL A 14 -21.55 3.84 10.22
C VAL A 14 -21.93 5.24 9.73
N ALA A 15 -21.88 6.25 10.61
CA ALA A 15 -22.18 7.64 10.21
C ALA A 15 -21.16 8.20 9.20
N LEU A 16 -19.88 7.79 9.30
CA LEU A 16 -18.84 8.18 8.36
C LEU A 16 -18.96 7.43 7.03
N LEU A 17 -19.47 6.20 7.05
CA LEU A 17 -19.83 5.47 5.83
C LEU A 17 -21.00 6.15 5.09
N ALA A 18 -22.03 6.58 5.82
CA ALA A 18 -23.20 7.24 5.24
C ALA A 18 -22.89 8.62 4.66
N SER A 19 -21.99 9.38 5.29
CA SER A 19 -21.52 10.69 4.79
C SER A 19 -20.47 10.57 3.68
N GLY A 20 -19.80 9.41 3.55
CA GLY A 20 -18.77 9.15 2.55
C GLY A 20 -17.35 9.57 2.97
N ASP A 21 -17.18 9.97 4.24
CA ASP A 21 -15.89 10.29 4.86
C ASP A 21 -15.07 9.04 5.18
N LEU A 22 -15.75 7.92 5.48
CA LEU A 22 -15.15 6.58 5.49
C LEU A 22 -15.58 5.83 4.24
N ARG A 23 -14.63 5.19 3.55
CA ARG A 23 -14.90 4.41 2.35
C ARG A 23 -14.27 3.02 2.46
N CYS A 24 -15.06 2.01 2.17
CA CYS A 24 -14.58 0.65 2.00
C CYS A 24 -14.29 0.41 0.52
N LEU A 25 -13.06 0.02 0.19
CA LEU A 25 -12.71 -0.34 -1.17
C LEU A 25 -13.25 -1.72 -1.54
N GLN A 26 -13.52 -1.94 -2.82
CA GLN A 26 -13.93 -3.26 -3.29
C GLN A 26 -12.82 -4.29 -3.02
N PRO A 27 -13.17 -5.54 -2.64
CA PRO A 27 -12.22 -6.58 -2.30
C PRO A 27 -11.60 -7.23 -3.55
N ILE A 28 -11.03 -6.40 -4.44
CA ILE A 28 -10.42 -6.81 -5.72
C ILE A 28 -8.89 -6.93 -5.63
N PHE A 29 -8.33 -6.66 -4.46
CA PHE A 29 -6.89 -6.68 -4.22
C PHE A 29 -6.40 -8.08 -3.85
N GLN A 30 -5.27 -8.47 -4.44
CA GLN A 30 -4.54 -9.67 -4.08
C GLN A 30 -3.39 -9.30 -3.13
N ILE A 31 -3.23 -10.09 -2.05
CA ILE A 31 -2.12 -9.94 -1.10
C ILE A 31 -0.87 -10.63 -1.65
N TYR A 32 0.24 -9.89 -1.73
CA TYR A 32 1.56 -10.40 -2.16
C TYR A 32 2.60 -10.40 -1.03
N GLY A 33 2.34 -9.68 0.07
CA GLY A 33 3.22 -9.60 1.23
C GLY A 33 2.83 -10.54 2.39
N GLN A 34 3.73 -10.71 3.36
CA GLN A 34 3.51 -11.53 4.58
C GLN A 34 2.60 -10.86 5.63
N CYS A 35 2.50 -9.54 5.63
CA CYS A 35 1.67 -8.77 6.52
C CYS A 35 0.26 -8.63 5.92
N ARG A 36 -0.72 -9.23 6.61
CA ARG A 36 -2.11 -9.34 6.13
C ARG A 36 -3.00 -8.18 6.56
N ALA A 37 -2.52 -7.31 7.45
CA ALA A 37 -3.27 -6.16 7.94
C ALA A 37 -2.30 -5.01 8.24
N PHE A 38 -2.60 -3.84 7.68
CA PHE A 38 -1.75 -2.66 7.82
C PHE A 38 -2.59 -1.38 7.70
N SER A 39 -2.11 -0.30 8.32
CA SER A 39 -2.79 1.00 8.35
C SER A 39 -1.79 2.14 8.56
N GLY A 40 -2.07 3.31 7.99
CA GLY A 40 -1.19 4.48 8.12
C GLY A 40 -1.60 5.62 7.19
N PRO A 41 -0.94 6.79 7.29
CA PRO A 41 -1.20 7.92 6.42
C PRO A 41 -0.90 7.56 4.96
N ILE A 42 -1.79 7.91 4.04
CA ILE A 42 -1.67 7.55 2.63
C ILE A 42 -0.74 8.54 1.90
N VAL A 43 0.15 8.01 1.07
CA VAL A 43 0.90 8.73 0.04
C VAL A 43 0.49 8.15 -1.31
N THR A 44 0.08 9.00 -2.24
CA THR A 44 -0.32 8.55 -3.58
C THR A 44 0.71 8.95 -4.61
N ILE A 45 0.98 8.06 -5.56
CA ILE A 45 1.70 8.39 -6.78
C ILE A 45 0.94 7.87 -7.98
N LYS A 46 0.94 8.63 -9.08
CA LYS A 46 0.38 8.20 -10.36
C LYS A 46 1.51 8.09 -11.37
N VAL A 47 1.63 6.91 -11.98
CA VAL A 47 2.64 6.60 -13.00
C VAL A 47 1.97 5.83 -14.14
N PHE A 48 2.61 5.84 -15.31
CA PHE A 48 2.14 5.06 -16.45
C PHE A 48 3.34 4.41 -17.11
N GLU A 49 3.46 3.09 -16.96
CA GLU A 49 4.49 2.26 -17.59
C GLU A 49 5.94 2.62 -17.26
N ASP A 50 6.14 3.45 -16.23
CA ASP A 50 7.42 3.88 -15.72
C ASP A 50 7.44 3.67 -14.20
N ASN A 51 8.53 3.09 -13.68
CA ASN A 51 8.70 2.79 -12.27
C ASN A 51 9.80 3.61 -11.58
N VAL A 52 10.38 4.61 -12.25
CA VAL A 52 11.49 5.43 -11.72
C VAL A 52 11.06 6.12 -10.43
N LEU A 53 9.95 6.85 -10.46
CA LEU A 53 9.44 7.54 -9.27
C LEU A 53 9.00 6.57 -8.16
N VAL A 54 8.53 5.38 -8.54
CA VAL A 54 8.18 4.33 -7.57
C VAL A 54 9.44 3.88 -6.83
N ARG A 55 10.52 3.61 -7.56
CA ARG A 55 11.81 3.20 -6.98
C ARG A 55 12.41 4.28 -6.10
N GLU A 56 12.45 5.53 -6.57
CA GLU A 56 12.94 6.66 -5.78
C GLU A 56 12.19 6.77 -4.44
N LEU A 57 10.85 6.64 -4.46
CA LEU A 57 10.05 6.72 -3.25
C LEU A 57 10.30 5.52 -2.32
N LEU A 58 10.53 4.33 -2.87
CA LEU A 58 10.86 3.14 -2.09
C LEU A 58 12.24 3.19 -1.42
N GLU A 59 13.16 4.00 -1.95
CA GLU A 59 14.46 4.29 -1.34
C GLU A 59 14.35 5.31 -0.20
N THR A 60 13.23 6.04 -0.08
CA THR A 60 12.98 6.94 1.04
C THR A 60 12.40 6.22 2.27
N ARG A 61 12.52 6.84 3.45
CA ARG A 61 11.88 6.35 4.67
C ARG A 61 10.36 6.44 4.55
N GLY A 62 9.66 5.32 4.69
CA GLY A 62 8.19 5.30 4.68
C GLY A 62 7.54 5.81 5.96
N GLU A 63 8.22 5.79 7.12
CA GLU A 63 7.75 6.38 8.39
C GLU A 63 6.32 5.98 8.81
N GLY A 64 5.94 4.72 8.58
CA GLY A 64 4.61 4.22 8.89
C GLY A 64 3.51 4.59 7.89
N ARG A 65 3.85 5.27 6.79
CA ARG A 65 2.93 5.63 5.69
C ARG A 65 2.55 4.43 4.84
N VAL A 66 1.43 4.59 4.14
CA VAL A 66 0.88 3.66 3.16
C VAL A 66 1.04 4.27 1.76
N LEU A 67 1.88 3.72 0.91
CA LEU A 67 2.04 4.13 -0.48
C LEU A 67 0.96 3.48 -1.34
N VAL A 68 0.24 4.27 -2.12
CA VAL A 68 -0.74 3.84 -3.13
C VAL A 68 -0.26 4.32 -4.50
N ILE A 69 0.01 3.39 -5.41
CA ILE A 69 0.50 3.67 -6.76
C ILE A 69 -0.63 3.43 -7.74
N ASP A 70 -1.10 4.45 -8.45
CA ASP A 70 -1.99 4.33 -9.61
C ASP A 70 -1.15 4.15 -10.88
N GLY A 71 -1.16 2.93 -11.42
CA GLY A 71 -0.46 2.54 -12.64
C GLY A 71 -1.21 2.71 -13.96
N GLY A 72 -2.40 3.32 -13.95
CA GLY A 72 -3.25 3.41 -15.13
C GLY A 72 -3.69 2.05 -15.69
N ALA A 73 -3.60 0.98 -14.88
CA ALA A 73 -4.01 -0.38 -15.21
C ALA A 73 -3.29 -1.03 -16.38
N SER A 74 -2.10 -0.53 -16.71
CA SER A 74 -1.25 -1.23 -17.66
C SER A 74 -0.80 -2.56 -17.07
N MET A 75 -1.08 -3.63 -17.81
CA MET A 75 -0.55 -4.97 -17.55
C MET A 75 0.75 -5.23 -18.34
N ARG A 76 1.28 -4.22 -19.04
CA ARG A 76 2.46 -4.37 -19.92
C ARG A 76 3.77 -4.34 -19.15
N CYS A 77 3.82 -3.64 -18.02
CA CYS A 77 5.01 -3.45 -17.20
C CYS A 77 4.69 -3.62 -15.71
N ALA A 78 5.58 -4.29 -14.98
CA ALA A 78 5.51 -4.33 -13.53
C ALA A 78 6.00 -2.99 -12.95
N LEU A 79 5.18 -2.35 -12.10
CA LEU A 79 5.55 -1.09 -11.44
C LEU A 79 6.38 -1.30 -10.18
N VAL A 80 6.29 -2.48 -9.59
CA VAL A 80 7.16 -2.93 -8.51
C VAL A 80 7.69 -4.30 -8.89
N GLU A 81 9.01 -4.38 -8.98
CA GLU A 81 9.74 -5.62 -9.17
C GLU A 81 10.32 -6.10 -7.84
N GLU A 82 11.02 -7.25 -7.83
CA GLU A 82 11.72 -7.72 -6.64
C GLU A 82 12.79 -6.70 -6.22
N PHE A 83 12.45 -5.81 -5.29
CA PHE A 83 13.44 -4.95 -4.68
C PHE A 83 14.19 -5.77 -3.63
N GLY A 84 15.48 -6.00 -3.86
CA GLY A 84 16.42 -6.41 -2.82
C GLY A 84 16.32 -5.40 -1.68
N ALA A 85 16.33 -5.88 -0.43
CA ALA A 85 16.27 -5.04 0.75
C ALA A 85 17.50 -4.12 0.85
N VAL A 86 17.58 -3.07 0.03
CA VAL A 86 18.53 -1.98 0.21
C VAL A 86 17.97 -1.15 1.36
N GLY A 87 18.39 -1.50 2.57
CA GLY A 87 17.91 -0.87 3.81
C GLY A 87 17.80 -1.81 5.01
N SER A 88 18.06 -3.12 4.85
CA SER A 88 18.00 -4.07 5.98
C SER A 88 19.08 -3.84 7.05
N GLU A 89 20.11 -3.04 6.76
CA GLU A 89 21.17 -2.74 7.73
C GLU A 89 20.78 -1.59 8.69
N TYR A 90 19.75 -0.79 8.37
CA TYR A 90 19.39 0.40 9.15
C TYR A 90 17.90 0.55 9.52
N GLY A 91 17.04 -0.44 9.19
CA GLY A 91 15.61 -0.41 9.59
C GLY A 91 14.80 0.72 8.94
N VAL A 92 15.21 1.18 7.76
CA VAL A 92 14.76 2.44 7.14
C VAL A 92 14.36 2.23 5.69
N GLY A 93 13.29 1.48 5.43
CA GLY A 93 12.80 1.27 4.06
C GLY A 93 11.42 0.62 4.00
N TRP A 94 10.77 0.71 2.84
CA TRP A 94 9.47 0.11 2.60
C TRP A 94 9.57 -1.42 2.64
N HIS A 95 8.85 -2.06 3.57
CA HIS A 95 9.02 -3.49 3.83
C HIS A 95 8.36 -4.37 2.76
N ARG A 96 9.08 -5.41 2.33
CA ARG A 96 8.63 -6.50 1.42
C ARG A 96 7.33 -7.18 1.85
N SER A 97 6.94 -7.06 3.11
CA SER A 97 5.82 -7.81 3.68
C SER A 97 4.45 -7.17 3.44
N GLN A 98 4.34 -5.97 2.88
CA GLN A 98 3.08 -5.22 2.87
C GLN A 98 2.75 -4.79 1.45
N TRP A 99 2.14 -5.65 0.64
CA TRP A 99 1.77 -5.32 -0.76
C TRP A 99 0.40 -5.88 -1.14
N LEU A 100 -0.44 -5.02 -1.71
CA LEU A 100 -1.75 -5.34 -2.31
C LEU A 100 -1.78 -4.85 -3.76
N HIS A 101 -2.22 -5.67 -4.71
CA HIS A 101 -2.40 -5.23 -6.11
C HIS A 101 -3.81 -5.50 -6.62
N SER A 102 -4.42 -4.51 -7.28
CA SER A 102 -5.68 -4.66 -8.02
C SER A 102 -5.42 -5.22 -9.41
N ARG A 103 -6.11 -6.31 -9.79
CA ARG A 103 -6.03 -6.90 -11.14
C ARG A 103 -6.96 -6.26 -12.18
N TYR A 104 -7.84 -5.34 -11.77
CA TYR A 104 -8.85 -4.75 -12.67
C TYR A 104 -8.66 -3.24 -12.80
N SER A 105 -8.57 -2.80 -14.06
CA SER A 105 -8.79 -1.46 -14.67
C SER A 105 -8.21 -0.20 -14.03
N ASP A 106 -7.65 -0.28 -12.83
CA ASP A 106 -6.85 0.72 -12.15
C ASP A 106 -5.73 -0.06 -11.45
N GLY A 107 -4.54 -0.07 -12.03
CA GLY A 107 -3.37 -0.85 -11.57
C GLY A 107 -2.84 -0.32 -10.25
N ILE A 108 -3.64 -0.45 -9.19
CA ILE A 108 -3.40 0.11 -7.87
C ILE A 108 -2.55 -0.85 -7.08
N LEU A 109 -1.37 -0.41 -6.67
CA LEU A 109 -0.49 -1.13 -5.76
C LEU A 109 -0.42 -0.39 -4.41
N VAL A 110 -0.66 -1.08 -3.30
CA VAL A 110 -0.65 -0.49 -1.96
C VAL A 110 0.42 -1.13 -1.09
N SER A 111 1.23 -0.33 -0.39
CA SER A 111 2.28 -0.82 0.53
C SER A 111 2.42 -0.04 1.82
N LYS A 112 2.93 -0.65 2.89
CA LYS A 112 3.22 0.02 4.17
C LYS A 112 4.62 -0.31 4.70
N THR A 113 5.22 0.64 5.41
CA THR A 113 6.43 0.47 6.23
C THR A 113 6.10 0.24 7.70
N GLU A 114 6.74 -0.73 8.37
CA GLU A 114 6.77 -0.78 9.84
C GLU A 114 8.00 -0.06 10.37
N LEU A 115 7.82 0.76 11.40
CA LEU A 115 8.92 1.22 12.24
C LEU A 115 9.41 0.00 13.02
N SER A 116 10.61 -0.50 12.69
CA SER A 116 11.32 -1.39 13.61
C SER A 116 11.68 -0.57 14.84
N VAL A 117 11.02 -0.85 15.97
CA VAL A 117 11.51 -0.48 17.31
C VAL A 117 12.47 -1.55 17.80
#